data_AF-A0A7R9WC78-F1
#
_entry.id   AF-A0A7R9WC78-F1
#
_cell.length_a   1.000
_cell.length_b   1.000
_cell.length_c   1.000
_cell.angle_alpha   90.00
_cell.angle_beta   90.00
_cell.angle_gamma   90.00
#
_symmetry.space_group_name_H-M   'P 1'
#
loop_
_entity.id
_entity.type
_entity.pdbx_description
1 polymer ?
#
loop_
_entity_poly.entity_id
_entity_poly.type
_entity_poly.pdbx_seq_one_letter_code
_entity_poly.pdbx_strand_id
1 'polypeptide(L)'
;DVVFDGKDGQRTTLVCNSIGTISSLQSVLDCPELYNGVFSVAPNFRELHSAEVAFPGISMPFVRSLQAFLRNRGQGLFDALAKPNTVKQILQEPYAVSSAVDEELVDVLLTP
;
A
#
# COMPACT_ATOMS: atom_id res chain seq x y z
N ASP A 1 5.71 4.38 -4.34
CA ASP A 1 6.23 5.68 -4.81
C ASP A 1 5.76 5.96 -6.21
N VAL A 2 4.61 6.61 -6.30
CA VAL A 2 4.21 7.23 -7.56
C VAL A 2 4.86 8.61 -7.59
N VAL A 3 5.80 8.83 -8.51
CA VAL A 3 6.41 10.15 -8.71
C VAL A 3 5.55 10.93 -9.71
N PHE A 4 4.98 12.05 -9.27
CA PHE A 4 4.25 12.97 -10.14
C PHE A 4 5.18 14.12 -10.58
N ASP A 5 5.70 14.02 -11.81
CA ASP A 5 6.42 15.10 -12.50
C ASP A 5 5.50 15.74 -13.55
N GLY A 6 4.43 16.40 -13.10
CA GLY A 6 3.41 16.98 -13.98
C GLY A 6 3.41 18.51 -13.94
N LYS A 7 3.96 19.16 -14.98
CA LYS A 7 3.58 20.55 -15.32
C LYS A 7 2.18 20.54 -15.94
N ASP A 8 1.39 21.60 -15.72
CA ASP A 8 0.00 21.69 -16.20
C ASP A 8 -0.16 21.21 -17.65
N GLY A 9 -0.97 20.16 -17.84
CA GLY A 9 -1.27 19.54 -19.13
C GLY A 9 -0.40 18.36 -19.56
N GLN A 10 0.65 18.01 -18.81
CA GLN A 10 1.47 16.81 -19.09
C GLN A 10 0.92 15.57 -18.38
N ARG A 11 0.69 14.50 -19.16
CA ARG A 11 0.36 13.18 -18.62
C ARG A 11 1.56 12.57 -17.92
N THR A 12 1.36 12.00 -16.74
CA THR A 12 2.41 11.39 -15.91
C THR A 12 2.53 9.88 -16.17
N THR A 13 3.75 9.34 -16.11
CA THR A 13 4.00 7.89 -16.06
C THR A 13 4.07 7.44 -14.61
N LEU A 14 3.25 6.46 -14.22
CA LEU A 14 3.31 5.89 -12.88
C LEU A 14 4.43 4.85 -12.81
N VAL A 15 5.32 4.95 -11.83
CA VAL A 15 6.22 3.87 -11.44
C VAL A 15 5.72 3.31 -10.12
N CYS A 16 5.64 1.99 -9.99
CA CYS A 16 5.09 1.37 -8.79
C CYS A 16 5.83 0.08 -8.44
N ASN A 17 5.82 -0.26 -7.15
CA ASN A 17 6.45 -1.46 -6.62
C ASN A 17 5.52 -2.15 -5.62
N SER A 18 5.57 -3.48 -5.55
CA SER A 18 4.87 -4.26 -4.52
C SER A 18 3.37 -3.94 -4.50
N ILE A 19 2.82 -3.59 -3.34
CA ILE A 19 1.40 -3.26 -3.14
C ILE A 19 0.95 -2.00 -3.88
N GLY A 20 1.87 -1.05 -4.11
CA GLY A 20 1.57 0.17 -4.86
C GLY A 20 1.15 -0.10 -6.31
N THR A 21 1.43 -1.29 -6.83
CA THR A 21 0.99 -1.69 -8.18
C THR A 21 -0.52 -1.67 -8.32
N ILE A 22 -1.26 -2.18 -7.32
CA ILE A 22 -2.73 -2.26 -7.41
C ILE A 22 -3.32 -0.86 -7.46
N SER A 23 -2.86 0.03 -6.56
CA SER A 23 -3.29 1.43 -6.55
C SER A 23 -2.98 2.13 -7.87
N SER A 24 -1.76 1.98 -8.41
CA SER A 24 -1.39 2.61 -9.69
C SER A 24 -2.20 2.07 -10.87
N LEU A 25 -2.47 0.77 -10.93
CA LEU A 25 -3.33 0.19 -11.97
C LEU A 25 -4.76 0.76 -11.89
N GLN A 26 -5.29 0.90 -10.67
CA GLN A 26 -6.63 1.47 -10.47
C GLN A 26 -6.66 2.96 -10.86
N SER A 27 -5.64 3.75 -10.48
CA SER A 27 -5.56 5.17 -10.83
C SER A 27 -5.60 5.42 -12.33
N VAL A 28 -4.96 4.57 -13.15
CA VAL A 28 -4.99 4.72 -14.61
C VAL A 28 -6.34 4.39 -15.22
N LEU A 29 -7.13 3.53 -14.57
CA LEU A 29 -8.52 3.27 -14.99
C LEU A 29 -9.45 4.40 -14.58
N ASP A 30 -9.25 4.97 -13.40
CA ASP A 30 -10.13 6.01 -12.84
C ASP A 30 -9.93 7.37 -13.53
N CYS A 31 -8.67 7.75 -13.83
CA CYS A 31 -8.31 9.04 -14.42
C CYS A 31 -7.34 8.88 -15.62
N PRO A 32 -7.74 8.21 -16.72
CA PRO A 32 -6.85 7.89 -17.86
C PRO A 32 -6.27 9.13 -18.56
N GLU A 33 -6.91 10.29 -18.41
CA GLU A 33 -6.44 11.57 -18.95
C GLU A 33 -5.19 12.12 -18.24
N LEU A 34 -4.96 11.73 -16.98
CA LEU A 34 -3.82 12.18 -16.18
C LEU A 34 -2.57 11.33 -16.45
N TYR A 35 -2.73 10.14 -17.03
CA TYR A 35 -1.65 9.15 -17.12
C TYR A 35 -1.34 8.74 -18.56
N ASN A 36 -0.07 8.48 -18.82
CA ASN A 36 0.40 7.97 -20.11
C ASN A 36 0.81 6.48 -20.06
N GLY A 37 0.95 5.90 -18.86
CA GLY A 37 1.34 4.51 -18.67
C GLY A 37 1.71 4.18 -17.22
N VAL A 38 1.93 2.88 -16.97
CA VAL A 38 2.36 2.33 -15.68
C VAL A 38 3.55 1.41 -15.90
N PHE A 39 4.59 1.59 -15.09
CA PHE A 39 5.71 0.68 -14.96
C PHE A 39 5.68 0.01 -13.59
N SER A 40 5.48 -1.30 -13.57
CA SER A 40 5.37 -2.09 -12.34
C SER A 40 6.64 -2.90 -12.10
N VAL A 41 7.20 -2.76 -10.90
CA VAL A 41 8.38 -3.48 -10.42
C VAL A 41 7.93 -4.43 -9.30
N ALA A 42 8.26 -5.72 -9.41
CA ALA A 42 7.95 -6.73 -8.38
C ALA A 42 6.52 -6.62 -7.78
N PRO A 43 5.46 -6.68 -8.60
CA PRO A 43 4.09 -6.55 -8.13
C PRO A 43 3.68 -7.68 -7.19
N ASN A 44 3.01 -7.33 -6.09
CA ASN A 44 2.34 -8.29 -5.22
C ASN A 44 0.88 -8.43 -5.64
N PHE A 45 0.60 -9.36 -6.56
CA PHE A 45 -0.75 -9.62 -7.07
C PHE A 45 -1.58 -10.56 -6.19
N ARG A 46 -0.97 -11.21 -5.20
CA ARG A 46 -1.66 -12.10 -4.26
C ARG A 46 -1.16 -11.80 -2.85
N GLU A 47 -2.09 -11.70 -1.91
CA GLU A 47 -1.76 -11.76 -0.49
C GLU A 47 -1.26 -13.16 -0.11
N LEU A 48 -0.57 -13.26 1.03
CA LEU A 48 0.11 -14.42 1.61
C LEU A 48 -0.41 -15.78 1.06
N HIS A 49 0.31 -16.36 0.11
CA HIS A 49 -0.10 -17.61 -0.50
C HIS A 49 0.44 -18.80 0.30
N SER A 50 -0.33 -19.88 0.40
CA SER A 50 0.07 -21.09 1.15
C SER A 50 1.34 -21.75 0.62
N ALA A 51 1.75 -21.48 -0.61
CA ALA A 51 3.02 -21.98 -1.15
C ALA A 51 4.25 -21.23 -0.62
N GLU A 52 4.06 -20.04 -0.04
CA GLU A 52 5.14 -19.17 0.46
C GLU A 52 5.39 -19.35 1.97
N VAL A 53 4.48 -20.06 2.66
CA VAL A 53 4.54 -20.26 4.11
C VAL A 53 5.06 -21.66 4.42
N ALA A 54 6.06 -21.75 5.29
CA ALA A 54 6.54 -23.04 5.80
C ALA A 54 5.41 -23.78 6.56
N PHE A 55 5.26 -25.07 6.27
CA PHE A 55 4.25 -25.95 6.87
C PHE A 55 2.81 -25.41 6.78
N PRO A 56 2.30 -25.17 5.56
CA PRO A 56 1.04 -24.45 5.35
C PRO A 56 -0.18 -25.14 5.98
N GLY A 57 -0.16 -26.47 6.12
CA GLY A 57 -1.22 -27.22 6.80
C GLY A 57 -1.42 -26.85 8.27
N ILE A 58 -0.38 -26.32 8.94
CA ILE A 58 -0.42 -25.93 10.35
C ILE A 58 -0.48 -24.40 10.48
N SER A 59 0.31 -23.68 9.70
CA SER A 59 0.43 -22.21 9.79
C SER A 59 -0.76 -21.47 9.16
N MET A 60 -1.28 -21.92 8.02
CA MET A 60 -2.39 -21.21 7.34
C MET A 60 -3.69 -21.19 8.14
N PRO A 61 -4.12 -22.27 8.85
CA PRO A 61 -5.28 -22.19 9.73
C PRO A 61 -5.14 -21.13 10.82
N PHE A 62 -3.95 -21.02 11.42
CA PHE A 62 -3.66 -19.99 12.42
C PHE A 62 -3.69 -18.59 11.83
N VAL A 63 -3.00 -18.37 10.70
CA VAL A 63 -2.97 -17.08 10.01
C VAL A 63 -4.39 -16.65 9.61
N ARG A 64 -5.19 -17.55 9.05
CA ARG A 64 -6.58 -17.27 8.68
C ARG A 64 -7.44 -16.92 9.90
N SER A 65 -7.23 -17.61 11.02
CA SER A 65 -7.95 -17.32 12.27
C SER A 65 -7.57 -15.94 12.81
N LEU A 66 -6.28 -15.58 12.78
CA LEU A 66 -5.82 -14.26 13.19
C LEU A 66 -6.35 -13.17 12.25
N GLN A 67 -6.27 -13.36 10.94
CA GLN A 67 -6.84 -12.45 9.94
C GLN A 67 -8.35 -12.27 10.14
N ALA A 68 -9.09 -13.35 10.38
CA ALA A 68 -10.52 -13.28 10.66
C ALA A 68 -10.82 -12.54 11.98
N PHE A 69 -10.00 -12.76 13.02
CA PHE A 69 -10.12 -12.04 14.27
C PHE A 69 -9.85 -10.55 14.09
N LEU A 70 -8.76 -10.17 13.41
CA LEU A 70 -8.42 -8.78 13.11
C LEU A 70 -9.51 -8.12 12.25
N ARG A 71 -10.08 -8.83 11.28
CA ARG A 71 -11.17 -8.31 10.46
C ARG A 71 -12.45 -8.03 11.25
N ASN A 72 -12.78 -8.88 12.23
CA ASN A 72 -14.02 -8.75 13.00
C ASN A 72 -13.88 -7.90 14.26
N ARG A 73 -12.68 -7.83 14.85
CA ARG A 73 -12.44 -7.22 16.17
C ARG A 73 -11.21 -6.31 16.21
N GLY A 74 -10.49 -6.17 15.11
CA GLY A 74 -9.27 -5.38 15.04
C GLY A 74 -9.50 -3.87 14.97
N GLN A 75 -10.74 -3.39 14.87
CA GLN A 75 -11.01 -1.95 14.73
C GLN A 75 -10.29 -1.12 15.80
N GLY A 76 -10.37 -1.50 17.08
CA GLY A 76 -9.67 -0.76 18.14
C GLY A 76 -8.13 -0.79 18.04
N LEU A 77 -7.56 -1.84 17.44
CA LEU A 77 -6.13 -1.88 17.13
C LEU A 77 -5.80 -0.93 15.96
N PHE A 78 -6.61 -0.97 14.89
CA PHE A 78 -6.44 -0.08 13.75
C PHE A 78 -6.63 1.40 14.15
N ASP A 79 -7.61 1.71 14.99
CA ASP A 79 -7.83 3.06 15.55
C ASP A 79 -6.63 3.52 16.38
N ALA A 80 -6.01 2.62 17.15
CA ALA A 80 -4.81 2.94 17.92
C ALA A 80 -3.59 3.20 17.02
N LEU A 81 -3.52 2.52 15.87
CA LEU A 81 -2.46 2.69 14.86
C LEU A 81 -2.70 3.91 13.96
N ALA A 82 -3.94 4.32 13.75
CA ALA A 82 -4.35 5.47 12.93
C ALA A 82 -4.06 6.83 13.62
N LYS A 83 -2.83 6.98 14.13
CA LYS A 83 -2.29 8.24 14.66
C LYS A 83 -1.20 8.73 13.72
N PRO A 84 -1.13 10.04 13.41
CA PRO A 84 -0.16 10.59 12.45
C PRO A 84 1.28 10.14 12.69
N ASN A 85 1.74 10.20 13.95
CA ASN A 85 3.10 9.80 14.31
C ASN A 85 3.34 8.30 14.11
N THR A 86 2.35 7.46 14.45
CA THR A 86 2.46 6.00 14.32
C THR A 86 2.46 5.60 12.85
N VAL A 87 1.56 6.16 12.04
CA VAL A 87 1.50 5.92 10.60
C VAL A 87 2.79 6.36 9.93
N LYS A 88 3.29 7.56 10.26
CA LYS A 88 4.56 8.07 9.75
C LYS A 88 5.73 7.14 10.07
N GLN A 89 5.83 6.66 11.32
CA GLN A 89 6.89 5.72 11.71
C GLN A 89 6.81 4.40 10.92
N ILE A 90 5.62 3.81 10.82
CA ILE A 90 5.41 2.55 10.09
C ILE A 90 5.79 2.71 8.61
N LEU A 91 5.43 3.84 7.99
CA LEU A 91 5.79 4.11 6.60
C LEU A 91 7.29 4.37 6.42
N GLN A 92 7.99 4.92 7.41
CA GLN A 92 9.43 5.16 7.31
C GLN A 92 10.27 3.89 7.38
N GLU A 93 9.77 2.81 7.99
CA GLU A 93 10.51 1.54 8.14
C GLU A 93 10.91 0.89 6.80
N PRO A 94 10.00 0.70 5.82
CA PRO A 94 10.36 0.11 4.54
C PRO A 94 10.96 1.12 3.53
N TYR A 95 10.87 2.42 3.80
CA TYR A 95 11.30 3.47 2.87
C TYR A 95 12.79 3.76 3.01
N ALA A 96 13.55 3.49 1.94
CA ALA A 96 14.97 3.87 1.89
C ALA A 96 15.18 5.39 1.97
N VAL A 97 14.22 6.19 1.48
CA VAL A 97 14.23 7.65 1.52
C VAL A 97 13.13 8.13 2.45
N SER A 98 13.44 8.23 3.74
CA SER A 98 12.46 8.60 4.78
C SER A 98 11.90 10.02 4.62
N SER A 99 12.62 10.92 3.92
CA SER A 99 12.15 12.26 3.59
C SER A 99 11.00 12.27 2.56
N ALA A 100 10.75 11.15 1.87
CA ALA A 100 9.60 11.00 1.00
C ALA A 100 8.29 10.74 1.78
N VAL A 101 8.36 10.46 3.08
CA VAL A 101 7.19 10.34 3.96
C VAL A 101 6.88 11.72 4.56
N ASP A 102 6.19 12.54 3.77
CA ASP A 102 5.77 13.88 4.16
C ASP A 102 4.44 13.88 4.92
N GLU A 103 4.02 15.07 5.38
CA GLU A 103 2.80 15.25 6.15
C GLU A 103 1.54 15.09 5.28
N GLU A 104 1.62 15.46 4.00
CA GLU A 104 0.53 15.31 3.04
C GLU A 104 0.19 13.83 2.83
N LEU A 105 1.20 12.98 2.62
CA LEU A 105 1.02 11.54 2.48
C LEU A 105 0.37 10.91 3.72
N VAL A 106 0.79 11.34 4.91
CA VAL A 106 0.23 10.83 6.17
C VAL A 106 -1.24 11.28 6.34
N ASP A 107 -1.55 12.52 5.99
CA ASP A 107 -2.91 13.07 6.08
C ASP A 107 -3.89 12.37 5.12
N VAL A 108 -3.47 12.14 3.88
CA VAL A 108 -4.25 11.40 2.87
C VAL A 108 -4.54 9.96 3.33
N LEU A 109 -3.61 9.31 4.03
CA LEU A 109 -3.83 7.95 4.54
C LEU A 109 -4.72 7.88 5.77
N LEU A 110 -4.78 8.94 6.58
CA LEU A 110 -5.65 9.02 7.75
C LEU A 110 -7.07 9.48 7.41
N THR A 111 -7.23 10.17 6.29
CA THR A 111 -8.49 10.75 5.84
C THR A 111 -8.85 10.22 4.44
N PRO A 112 -9.10 8.91 4.29
CA PRO A 112 -9.40 8.28 3.01
C PRO A 112 -10.75 8.74 2.42
#